data_AF-A0A1Q3DJT1-F1
#
_entry.id   AF-A0A1Q3DJT1-F1
#
_cell.length_a   1.000
_cell.length_b   1.000
_cell.length_c   1.000
_cell.angle_alpha   90.00
_cell.angle_beta   90.00
_cell.angle_gamma   90.00
#
_symmetry.space_group_name_H-M   'P 1'
#
loop_
_entity.id
_entity.type
_entity.pdbx_description
1 polymer ?
#
loop_
_entity_poly.entity_id
_entity_poly.type
_entity_poly.pdbx_seq_one_letter_code
_entity_poly.pdbx_strand_id
1 'polypeptide(L)'
;ISFVYGLCDYRNRRELWKDLIFMSQQVKSAPWLIMGDFNVSRHPMEQLNGSLKFSKAVAEFNECLNTIEVDDIRSVGRVFTWTNKRGGISDHSPVSVGLAAPWRAGSKPFKFLNLWTSDNRFQELVRSVWGQCANGNPLEVVLYKLRNLKRALKCTFRKPNPCPKKEAIRVELEDLQARLLHAPSDPALLNQEKLLISKLWKVKAEEESYLKQKSRINWLKLGDSN
;
A
#
# COMPACT_ATOMS: atom_id res chain seq x y z
N ILE A 1 3.12 -8.43 -19.69
CA ILE A 1 2.49 -8.41 -18.35
C ILE A 1 0.99 -8.31 -18.57
N SER A 2 0.19 -9.17 -17.95
CA SER A 2 -1.28 -9.15 -18.02
C SER A 2 -1.87 -8.86 -16.65
N PHE A 3 -2.95 -8.08 -16.62
CA PHE A 3 -3.72 -7.80 -15.41
C PHE A 3 -5.05 -8.54 -15.46
N VAL A 4 -5.40 -9.27 -14.40
CA VAL A 4 -6.59 -10.13 -14.36
C VAL A 4 -7.51 -9.82 -13.19
N TYR A 5 -8.79 -10.11 -13.38
CA TYR A 5 -9.79 -10.10 -12.33
C TYR A 5 -10.70 -11.32 -12.50
N GLY A 6 -10.58 -12.29 -11.61
CA GLY A 6 -11.41 -13.49 -11.55
C GLY A 6 -12.70 -13.19 -10.82
N LEU A 7 -13.84 -13.60 -11.37
CA LEU A 7 -15.14 -13.40 -10.72
C LEU A 7 -15.27 -14.23 -9.43
N CYS A 8 -15.93 -13.70 -8.40
CA CYS A 8 -16.14 -14.43 -7.13
C CYS A 8 -16.90 -15.75 -7.32
N ASP A 9 -17.85 -15.81 -8.25
CA ASP A 9 -18.52 -17.06 -8.61
C ASP A 9 -17.57 -18.01 -9.36
N TYR A 10 -17.37 -19.21 -8.82
CA TYR A 10 -16.36 -20.15 -9.35
C TYR A 10 -16.72 -20.69 -10.75
N ARG A 11 -18.00 -20.74 -11.13
CA ARG A 11 -18.42 -21.24 -12.45
C ARG A 11 -18.13 -20.21 -13.52
N ASN A 12 -18.53 -18.96 -13.27
CA ASN A 12 -18.30 -17.85 -14.19
C ASN A 12 -16.81 -17.54 -14.35
N ARG A 13 -16.02 -17.77 -13.29
CA ARG A 13 -14.56 -17.60 -13.33
C ARG A 13 -13.84 -18.49 -14.34
N ARG A 14 -14.45 -19.60 -14.76
CA ARG A 14 -13.85 -20.51 -15.75
C ARG A 14 -13.57 -19.84 -17.09
N GLU A 15 -14.30 -18.78 -17.43
CA GLU A 15 -14.00 -17.99 -18.62
C GLU A 15 -12.61 -17.36 -18.55
N LEU A 16 -12.19 -16.87 -17.37
CA LEU A 16 -10.82 -16.36 -17.18
C LEU A 16 -9.77 -17.46 -17.43
N TRP A 17 -10.03 -18.71 -17.02
CA TRP A 17 -9.10 -19.82 -17.28
C TRP A 17 -8.96 -20.10 -18.77
N LYS A 18 -10.06 -20.07 -19.53
CA LYS A 18 -10.04 -20.21 -20.99
C LYS A 18 -9.24 -19.08 -21.64
N ASP A 19 -9.46 -17.84 -21.20
CA ASP A 19 -8.74 -16.67 -21.70
C ASP A 19 -7.24 -16.78 -21.42
N LEU A 20 -6.84 -17.21 -20.22
CA LEU A 20 -5.43 -17.41 -19.88
C LEU A 20 -4.78 -18.51 -20.73
N ILE A 21 -5.47 -19.62 -20.98
CA ILE A 21 -4.98 -20.70 -21.85
C ILE A 21 -4.85 -20.23 -23.30
N PHE A 22 -5.82 -19.45 -23.80
CA PHE A 22 -5.73 -18.87 -25.12
C PHE A 22 -4.55 -17.89 -25.23
N MET A 23 -4.39 -17.00 -24.24
CA MET A 23 -3.32 -16.02 -24.22
C MET A 23 -1.94 -16.66 -24.07
N SER A 24 -1.80 -17.74 -23.31
CA SER A 24 -0.52 -18.45 -23.17
C SER A 24 0.01 -18.93 -24.51
N GLN A 25 -0.88 -19.33 -25.43
CA GLN A 25 -0.52 -19.73 -26.78
C GLN A 25 0.00 -18.56 -27.62
N GLN A 26 -0.51 -17.35 -27.38
CA GLN A 26 -0.09 -16.15 -28.11
C GLN A 26 1.28 -15.62 -27.64
N VAL A 27 1.65 -15.87 -26.38
CA VAL A 27 2.85 -15.31 -25.74
C VAL A 27 3.96 -16.33 -25.51
N LYS A 28 3.89 -17.53 -26.10
CA LYS A 28 4.85 -18.65 -25.89
C LYS A 28 6.32 -18.27 -26.06
N SER A 29 6.64 -17.28 -26.89
CA SER A 29 8.01 -16.88 -27.19
C SER A 29 8.61 -15.87 -26.20
N ALA A 30 7.85 -15.41 -25.19
CA ALA A 30 8.29 -14.38 -24.25
C ALA A 30 7.92 -14.71 -22.80
N PRO A 31 8.72 -14.26 -21.81
CA PRO A 31 8.35 -14.42 -20.41
C PRO A 31 7.04 -13.67 -20.11
N TRP A 32 6.10 -14.37 -19.49
CA TRP A 32 4.76 -13.84 -19.22
C TRP A 32 4.54 -13.68 -17.71
N LEU A 33 4.26 -12.46 -17.29
CA LEU A 33 3.88 -12.13 -15.92
C LEU A 33 2.37 -11.85 -15.87
N ILE A 34 1.67 -12.55 -14.99
CA ILE A 34 0.24 -12.38 -14.73
C ILE A 34 0.08 -11.85 -13.31
N MET A 35 -0.68 -10.76 -13.15
CA MET A 35 -0.94 -10.15 -11.85
C MET A 35 -2.40 -9.76 -11.74
N GLY A 36 -2.98 -9.83 -10.55
CA GLY A 36 -4.37 -9.44 -10.37
C GLY A 36 -5.03 -10.14 -9.20
N ASP A 37 -6.36 -10.05 -9.18
CA ASP A 37 -7.17 -10.75 -8.20
C ASP A 37 -7.79 -11.99 -8.84
N PHE A 38 -7.36 -13.18 -8.42
CA PHE A 38 -7.89 -14.44 -8.93
C PHE A 38 -9.16 -14.89 -8.18
N ASN A 39 -9.48 -14.27 -7.04
CA ASN A 39 -10.55 -14.66 -6.12
C ASN A 39 -10.50 -16.12 -5.62
N VAL A 40 -9.38 -16.83 -5.82
CA VAL A 40 -9.12 -18.21 -5.35
C VAL A 40 -7.67 -18.30 -4.89
N SER A 41 -7.48 -19.01 -3.79
CA SER A 41 -6.16 -19.36 -3.27
C SER A 41 -5.56 -20.53 -4.05
N ARG A 42 -4.24 -20.54 -4.22
CA ARG A 42 -3.56 -21.69 -4.85
C ARG A 42 -3.47 -22.87 -3.89
N HIS A 43 -3.21 -22.57 -2.62
CA HIS A 43 -3.09 -23.58 -1.58
C HIS A 43 -4.11 -23.34 -0.46
N PRO A 44 -4.65 -24.42 0.15
CA PRO A 44 -5.54 -24.31 1.31
C PRO A 44 -4.93 -23.51 2.47
N MET A 45 -3.60 -23.59 2.65
CA MET A 45 -2.86 -22.89 3.70
C MET A 45 -2.83 -21.36 3.55
N GLU A 46 -3.20 -20.84 2.38
CA GLU A 46 -3.32 -19.39 2.14
C GLU A 46 -4.65 -18.82 2.69
N GLN A 47 -5.50 -19.67 3.26
CA GLN A 47 -6.76 -19.28 3.88
C GLN A 47 -6.69 -19.44 5.40
N LEU A 48 -6.83 -18.33 6.13
CA LEU A 48 -6.96 -18.37 7.58
C LEU A 48 -8.31 -19.01 7.94
N ASN A 49 -8.29 -20.16 8.64
CA ASN A 49 -9.46 -20.98 8.99
C ASN A 49 -10.16 -21.64 7.78
N GLY A 50 -9.48 -21.78 6.64
CA GLY A 50 -9.99 -22.53 5.50
C GLY A 50 -9.94 -24.05 5.73
N SER A 51 -10.72 -24.80 4.95
CA SER A 51 -10.60 -26.26 4.91
C SER A 51 -9.24 -26.65 4.33
N LEU A 52 -8.54 -27.61 4.94
CA LEU A 52 -7.27 -28.15 4.42
C LEU A 52 -7.43 -28.98 3.13
N LYS A 53 -8.67 -29.23 2.71
CA LYS A 53 -8.97 -29.97 1.47
C LYS A 53 -8.95 -29.03 0.26
N PHE A 54 -8.40 -29.50 -0.84
CA PHE A 54 -8.53 -28.84 -2.14
C PHE A 54 -10.01 -28.77 -2.54
N SER A 55 -10.55 -27.56 -2.62
CA SER A 55 -11.87 -27.36 -3.21
C SER A 55 -11.79 -27.53 -4.73
N LYS A 56 -12.94 -27.77 -5.37
CA LYS A 56 -13.02 -27.86 -6.84
C LYS A 56 -12.45 -26.61 -7.52
N ALA A 57 -12.71 -25.43 -6.95
CA ALA A 57 -12.18 -24.16 -7.46
C ALA A 57 -10.64 -24.08 -7.38
N VAL A 58 -10.05 -24.57 -6.28
CA VAL A 58 -8.58 -24.62 -6.12
C VAL A 58 -7.96 -25.63 -7.08
N ALA A 59 -8.60 -26.78 -7.29
CA ALA A 59 -8.14 -27.79 -8.25
C ALA A 59 -8.16 -27.26 -9.69
N GLU A 60 -9.28 -26.68 -10.14
CA GLU A 60 -9.40 -26.07 -11.48
C GLU A 60 -8.39 -24.93 -11.69
N PHE A 61 -8.12 -24.13 -10.65
CA PHE A 61 -7.11 -23.09 -10.73
C PHE A 61 -5.70 -23.66 -10.92
N ASN A 62 -5.31 -24.66 -10.14
CA ASN A 62 -3.99 -25.30 -10.28
C ASN A 62 -3.84 -26.02 -11.63
N GLU A 63 -4.90 -26.63 -12.14
CA GLU A 63 -4.92 -27.22 -13.49
C GLU A 63 -4.69 -26.16 -14.57
N CYS A 64 -5.32 -24.99 -14.44
CA CYS A 64 -5.08 -23.87 -15.34
C CYS A 64 -3.62 -23.40 -15.29
N LEU A 65 -3.05 -23.18 -14.10
CA LEU A 65 -1.64 -22.74 -13.94
C LEU A 65 -0.66 -23.75 -14.55
N ASN A 66 -0.87 -25.04 -14.31
CA ASN A 66 -0.07 -26.11 -14.90
C ASN A 66 -0.18 -26.13 -16.42
N THR A 67 -1.39 -25.94 -16.97
CA THR A 67 -1.65 -25.92 -18.42
C THR A 67 -0.94 -24.77 -19.14
N ILE A 68 -0.84 -23.61 -18.49
CA ILE A 68 -0.16 -22.43 -19.04
C ILE A 68 1.31 -22.34 -18.63
N GLU A 69 1.82 -23.35 -17.91
CA GLU A 69 3.21 -23.49 -17.48
C GLU A 69 3.73 -22.28 -16.67
N VAL A 70 2.87 -21.69 -15.83
CA VAL A 70 3.27 -20.59 -14.94
C VAL A 70 3.36 -21.07 -13.49
N ASP A 71 4.24 -20.43 -12.73
CA ASP A 71 4.41 -20.68 -11.30
C ASP A 71 4.33 -19.37 -10.51
N ASP A 72 4.11 -19.49 -9.22
CA ASP A 72 3.99 -18.34 -8.32
C ASP A 72 5.35 -17.70 -8.06
N ILE A 73 5.38 -16.36 -8.14
CA ILE A 73 6.55 -15.57 -7.83
C ILE A 73 6.40 -15.05 -6.41
N ARG A 74 7.37 -15.39 -5.55
CA ARG A 74 7.37 -14.91 -4.17
C ARG A 74 7.19 -13.40 -4.12
N SER A 75 6.06 -12.98 -3.55
CA SER A 75 5.79 -11.57 -3.27
C SER A 75 6.47 -11.14 -1.96
N VAL A 76 6.72 -9.84 -1.85
CA VAL A 76 7.22 -9.20 -0.62
C VAL A 76 6.09 -8.38 -0.03
N GLY A 77 5.81 -8.56 1.26
CA GLY A 77 4.78 -7.79 1.95
C GLY A 77 3.97 -8.64 2.92
N ARG A 78 2.66 -8.38 2.97
CA ARG A 78 1.72 -9.12 3.83
C ARG A 78 1.44 -10.50 3.23
N VAL A 79 1.36 -11.51 4.10
CA VAL A 79 1.12 -12.92 3.72
C VAL A 79 -0.29 -13.12 3.16
N PHE A 80 -1.28 -12.45 3.74
CA PHE A 80 -2.67 -12.51 3.29
C PHE A 80 -3.05 -11.23 2.53
N THR A 81 -3.63 -11.40 1.35
CA THR A 81 -3.96 -10.31 0.42
C THR A 81 -5.41 -9.85 0.52
N TRP A 82 -6.28 -10.61 1.20
CA TRP A 82 -7.69 -10.31 1.41
C TRP A 82 -8.12 -10.56 2.86
N THR A 83 -9.08 -9.77 3.37
CA THR A 83 -9.71 -9.95 4.69
C THR A 83 -11.22 -9.69 4.61
N ASN A 84 -12.02 -10.36 5.45
CA ASN A 84 -13.47 -10.17 5.53
C ASN A 84 -13.92 -8.88 6.25
N LYS A 85 -13.06 -7.85 6.29
CA LYS A 85 -13.30 -6.53 6.90
C LYS A 85 -13.82 -6.54 8.35
N ARG A 86 -13.52 -7.56 9.16
CA ARG A 86 -13.88 -7.58 10.60
C ARG A 86 -13.31 -6.41 11.42
N GLY A 87 -12.46 -5.55 10.83
CA GLY A 87 -12.00 -4.29 11.42
C GLY A 87 -11.24 -3.36 10.46
N GLY A 88 -11.65 -3.23 9.19
CA GLY A 88 -10.86 -2.51 8.17
C GLY A 88 -11.67 -1.81 7.07
N ILE A 89 -11.11 -0.73 6.51
CA ILE A 89 -11.74 0.11 5.46
C ILE A 89 -11.52 -0.47 4.05
N SER A 90 -10.45 -1.26 3.85
CA SER A 90 -10.21 -2.03 2.62
C SER A 90 -9.94 -3.48 2.99
N ASP A 91 -10.55 -4.38 2.22
CA ASP A 91 -10.37 -5.82 2.29
C ASP A 91 -9.08 -6.28 1.63
N HIS A 92 -8.51 -5.50 0.70
CA HIS A 92 -7.32 -5.91 -0.04
C HIS A 92 -6.02 -5.29 0.49
N SER A 93 -4.94 -6.08 0.48
CA SER A 93 -3.57 -5.63 0.76
C SER A 93 -2.73 -5.62 -0.52
N PRO A 94 -1.93 -4.57 -0.78
CA PRO A 94 -1.14 -4.50 -2.00
C PRO A 94 -0.02 -5.56 -2.05
N VAL A 95 0.18 -6.17 -3.22
CA VAL A 95 1.24 -7.15 -3.50
C VAL A 95 2.41 -6.46 -4.20
N SER A 96 3.64 -6.70 -3.74
CA SER A 96 4.87 -6.17 -4.36
C SER A 96 5.77 -7.30 -4.88
N VAL A 97 6.23 -7.19 -6.12
CA VAL A 97 7.15 -8.16 -6.77
C VAL A 97 8.40 -7.42 -7.24
N GLY A 98 9.58 -7.94 -6.88
CA GLY A 98 10.87 -7.42 -7.33
C GLY A 98 11.35 -8.17 -8.58
N LEU A 99 11.36 -7.50 -9.74
CA LEU A 99 11.72 -8.12 -11.03
C LEU A 99 13.22 -8.01 -11.41
N ALA A 100 14.04 -7.37 -10.57
CA ALA A 100 15.48 -7.24 -10.78
C ALA A 100 16.21 -7.22 -9.44
N ALA A 101 17.50 -7.63 -9.44
CA ALA A 101 18.38 -7.37 -8.31
C ALA A 101 18.29 -5.88 -7.95
N PRO A 102 18.23 -5.52 -6.65
CA PRO A 102 18.12 -4.12 -6.25
C PRO A 102 19.28 -3.36 -6.88
N TRP A 103 18.94 -2.52 -7.87
CA TRP A 103 19.88 -1.59 -8.45
C TRP A 103 20.56 -0.90 -7.28
N ARG A 104 21.90 -0.97 -7.20
CA ARG A 104 22.68 -0.20 -6.23
C ARG A 104 22.38 1.26 -6.52
N ALA A 105 21.34 1.77 -5.88
CA ALA A 105 20.83 3.09 -6.17
C ALA A 105 21.92 4.06 -5.78
N GLY A 106 22.47 4.77 -6.77
CA GLY A 106 23.14 6.03 -6.51
C GLY A 106 22.27 6.91 -5.62
N SER A 107 22.88 7.91 -4.97
CA SER A 107 22.18 8.74 -3.97
C SER A 107 20.78 9.15 -4.46
N LYS A 108 19.73 8.65 -3.79
CA LYS A 108 18.35 8.94 -4.21
C LYS A 108 18.15 10.46 -4.25
N PRO A 109 17.64 11.03 -5.36
CA PRO A 109 17.41 12.46 -5.46
C PRO A 109 16.49 12.91 -4.33
N PHE A 110 16.76 14.10 -3.80
CA PHE A 110 15.94 14.67 -2.74
C PHE A 110 14.53 14.92 -3.29
N LYS A 111 13.53 14.42 -2.58
CA LYS A 111 12.12 14.72 -2.85
C LYS A 111 11.59 15.51 -1.67
N PHE A 112 11.13 16.72 -1.96
CA PHE A 112 10.32 17.49 -1.04
C PHE A 112 9.00 16.75 -0.81
N LEU A 113 8.53 16.69 0.44
CA LEU A 113 7.23 16.10 0.76
C LEU A 113 6.29 17.23 1.17
N ASN A 114 5.12 17.29 0.54
CA ASN A 114 4.13 18.34 0.85
C ASN A 114 3.61 18.20 2.28
N LEU A 115 3.63 16.99 2.86
CA LEU A 115 3.32 16.78 4.27
C LEU A 115 4.13 17.68 5.21
N TRP A 116 5.37 18.04 4.84
CA TRP A 116 6.18 18.91 5.68
C TRP A 116 5.55 20.29 5.84
N THR A 117 4.84 20.82 4.84
CA THR A 117 4.24 22.16 4.94
C THR A 117 3.12 22.25 5.98
N SER A 118 2.53 21.11 6.35
CA SER A 118 1.49 21.03 7.37
C SER A 118 2.04 20.94 8.80
N ASP A 119 3.34 20.71 8.98
CA ASP A 119 3.98 20.68 10.29
C ASP A 119 4.34 22.12 10.71
N ASN A 120 3.93 22.53 11.91
CA ASN A 120 4.17 23.88 12.43
C ASN A 120 5.67 24.26 12.43
N ARG A 121 6.56 23.28 12.58
CA ARG A 121 8.03 23.48 12.57
C ARG A 121 8.57 23.85 11.21
N PHE A 122 7.82 23.58 10.13
CA PHE A 122 8.30 23.82 8.76
C PHE A 122 8.54 25.30 8.48
N GLN A 123 7.59 26.16 8.84
CA GLN A 123 7.71 27.60 8.59
C GLN A 123 8.86 28.20 9.40
N GLU A 124 9.01 27.80 10.66
CA GLU A 124 10.12 28.21 11.52
C GLU A 124 11.48 27.76 10.96
N LEU A 125 11.57 26.52 10.50
CA LEU A 125 12.78 25.97 9.87
C LEU A 125 13.17 26.75 8.62
N VAL A 126 12.20 27.03 7.74
CA VAL A 126 12.43 27.80 6.51
C VAL A 126 12.94 29.18 6.87
N ARG A 127 12.27 29.91 7.77
CA ARG A 127 12.70 31.24 8.22
C ARG A 127 14.10 31.23 8.82
N SER A 128 14.40 30.26 9.68
CA SER A 128 15.71 30.09 10.31
C SER A 128 16.81 29.88 9.27
N VAL A 129 16.59 29.04 8.25
CA VAL A 129 17.58 28.81 7.20
C VAL A 129 17.70 30.00 6.25
N TRP A 130 16.58 30.63 5.90
CA TRP A 130 16.57 31.79 5.00
C TRP A 130 17.10 33.07 5.66
N GLY A 131 17.08 33.17 6.99
CA GLY A 131 17.66 34.30 7.74
C GLY A 131 19.18 34.27 7.86
N GLN A 132 19.84 33.17 7.47
CA GLN A 132 21.30 33.06 7.55
C GLN A 132 21.99 34.02 6.56
N CYS A 133 23.06 34.68 7.03
CA CYS A 133 23.95 35.46 6.18
C CYS A 133 24.61 34.54 5.15
N ALA A 134 24.55 34.94 3.89
CA ALA A 134 25.17 34.22 2.78
C ALA A 134 25.84 35.26 1.87
N ASN A 135 27.11 35.02 1.56
CA ASN A 135 27.93 35.89 0.73
C ASN A 135 28.09 35.27 -0.65
N GLY A 136 28.10 36.09 -1.68
CA GLY A 136 28.20 35.66 -3.08
C GLY A 136 27.24 36.44 -3.96
N ASN A 137 27.22 36.12 -5.24
CA ASN A 137 26.23 36.68 -6.14
C ASN A 137 24.81 36.17 -5.78
N PRO A 138 23.74 36.84 -6.25
CA PRO A 138 22.38 36.46 -5.89
C PRO A 138 22.03 34.99 -6.17
N LEU A 139 22.57 34.40 -7.25
CA LEU A 139 22.32 33.00 -7.61
C LEU A 139 23.03 32.04 -6.63
N GLU A 140 24.27 32.34 -6.26
CA GLU A 140 25.05 31.59 -5.28
C GLU A 140 24.38 31.60 -3.90
N VAL A 141 23.86 32.76 -3.49
CA VAL A 141 23.11 32.93 -2.24
C VAL A 141 21.86 32.04 -2.24
N VAL A 142 21.08 32.03 -3.33
CA VAL A 142 19.89 31.19 -3.45
C VAL A 142 20.24 29.71 -3.42
N LEU A 143 21.25 29.27 -4.17
CA LEU A 143 21.69 27.88 -4.20
C LEU A 143 22.21 27.41 -2.83
N TYR A 144 22.95 28.26 -2.13
CA TYR A 144 23.43 28.01 -0.78
C TYR A 144 22.26 27.79 0.18
N LYS A 145 21.26 28.69 0.17
CA LYS A 145 20.07 28.59 1.02
C LYS A 145 19.23 27.36 0.72
N LEU A 146 19.02 27.03 -0.56
CA LEU A 146 18.33 25.80 -0.97
C LEU A 146 19.06 24.54 -0.50
N ARG A 147 20.39 24.52 -0.60
CA ARG A 147 21.22 23.40 -0.15
C ARG A 147 21.14 23.20 1.36
N ASN A 148 21.20 24.28 2.14
CA ASN A 148 21.06 24.23 3.60
C ASN A 148 19.64 23.84 4.01
N LEU A 149 18.61 24.34 3.33
CA LEU A 149 17.22 23.99 3.61
C LEU A 149 16.98 22.50 3.34
N LYS A 150 17.50 21.96 2.23
CA LYS A 150 17.47 20.52 1.96
C LYS A 150 18.10 19.69 3.08
N ARG A 151 19.21 20.16 3.68
CA ARG A 151 19.87 19.47 4.81
C ARG A 151 19.02 19.55 6.07
N ALA A 152 18.54 20.73 6.42
CA ALA A 152 17.68 20.97 7.57
C ALA A 152 16.40 20.13 7.49
N LEU A 153 15.71 20.13 6.35
CA LEU A 153 14.51 19.32 6.10
C LEU A 153 14.78 17.83 6.29
N LYS A 154 15.93 17.32 5.81
CA LYS A 154 16.30 15.91 5.99
C LYS A 154 16.56 15.54 7.45
N CYS A 155 17.16 16.43 8.23
CA CYS A 155 17.43 16.20 9.65
C CYS A 155 16.14 16.27 10.48
N THR A 156 15.34 17.33 10.29
CA THR A 156 14.13 17.59 11.09
C THR A 156 13.00 16.62 10.77
N PHE A 157 12.83 16.29 9.48
CA PHE A 157 11.76 15.41 9.01
C PHE A 157 12.32 14.07 8.54
N ARG A 158 13.16 13.46 9.38
CA ARG A 158 13.63 12.07 9.18
C ARG A 158 12.40 11.21 8.92
N LYS A 159 12.37 10.55 7.75
CA LYS A 159 11.20 9.85 7.19
C LYS A 159 10.34 9.26 8.31
N PRO A 160 9.16 9.84 8.62
CA PRO A 160 8.23 9.15 9.49
C PRO A 160 7.91 7.85 8.78
N ASN A 161 8.29 6.72 9.37
CA ASN A 161 7.68 5.46 8.96
C ASN A 161 6.22 5.58 9.40
N PRO A 162 5.23 5.68 8.51
CA PRO A 162 3.84 5.84 8.93
C PRO A 162 3.30 4.56 9.61
N CYS A 163 3.97 3.44 9.36
CA CYS A 163 3.59 2.09 9.78
C CYS A 163 3.36 1.95 11.31
N PRO A 164 4.25 2.42 12.21
CA PRO A 164 4.10 2.19 13.65
C PRO A 164 2.92 2.95 14.26
N LYS A 165 2.65 4.18 13.80
CA LYS A 165 1.51 4.98 14.29
C LYS A 165 0.18 4.37 13.89
N LYS A 166 0.08 3.90 12.64
CA LYS A 166 -1.11 3.24 12.12
C LYS A 166 -1.37 1.92 12.85
N GLU A 167 -0.33 1.11 13.08
CA GLU A 167 -0.50 -0.17 13.74
C GLU A 167 -0.84 -0.01 15.23
N ALA A 168 -0.25 0.97 15.92
CA ALA A 168 -0.63 1.30 17.30
C ALA A 168 -2.12 1.68 17.42
N ILE A 169 -2.63 2.55 16.54
CA ILE A 169 -4.06 2.93 16.54
C ILE A 169 -4.96 1.73 16.21
N ARG A 170 -4.50 0.79 15.37
CA ARG A 170 -5.26 -0.43 15.04
C ARG A 170 -5.37 -1.37 16.24
N VAL A 171 -4.27 -1.61 16.94
CA VAL A 171 -4.27 -2.42 18.16
C VAL A 171 -5.19 -1.80 19.23
N GLU A 172 -5.13 -0.48 19.39
CA GLU A 172 -6.01 0.24 20.32
C GLU A 172 -7.50 0.15 19.92
N LEU A 173 -7.79 0.19 18.61
CA LEU A 173 -9.15 0.02 18.10
C LEU A 173 -9.66 -1.42 18.29
N GLU A 174 -8.82 -2.42 18.09
CA GLU A 174 -9.16 -3.84 18.31
C GLU A 174 -9.47 -4.14 19.78
N ASP A 175 -8.68 -3.61 20.72
CA ASP A 175 -8.96 -3.70 22.17
C ASP A 175 -10.30 -3.03 22.52
N LEU A 176 -10.54 -1.83 21.98
CA LEU A 176 -11.76 -1.08 22.27
C LEU A 176 -13.00 -1.76 21.68
N GLN A 177 -12.90 -2.33 20.49
CA GLN A 177 -13.97 -3.10 19.87
C GLN A 177 -14.26 -4.40 20.64
N ALA A 178 -13.23 -5.06 21.17
CA ALA A 178 -13.40 -6.21 22.06
C ALA A 178 -14.18 -5.83 23.33
N ARG A 179 -13.94 -4.65 23.89
CA ARG A 179 -14.69 -4.14 25.06
C ARG A 179 -16.14 -3.78 24.72
N LEU A 180 -16.39 -3.21 23.54
CA LEU A 180 -17.75 -2.91 23.05
C LEU A 180 -18.61 -4.16 22.83
N LEU A 181 -18.00 -5.33 22.53
CA LEU A 181 -18.74 -6.60 22.45
C LEU A 181 -19.39 -6.98 23.79
N HIS A 182 -18.78 -6.58 24.91
CA HIS A 182 -19.31 -6.84 26.25
C HIS A 182 -20.20 -5.70 26.79
N ALA A 183 -20.03 -4.47 26.29
CA ALA A 183 -20.79 -3.30 26.70
C ALA A 183 -21.18 -2.41 25.49
N PRO A 184 -22.12 -2.85 24.64
CA PRO A 184 -22.39 -2.23 23.34
C PRO A 184 -23.06 -0.84 23.41
N SER A 185 -23.61 -0.46 24.56
CA SER A 185 -24.29 0.83 24.76
C SER A 185 -23.52 1.79 25.66
N ASP A 186 -22.26 1.49 25.98
CA ASP A 186 -21.41 2.38 26.77
C ASP A 186 -21.08 3.66 25.97
N PRO A 187 -21.59 4.85 26.39
CA PRO A 187 -21.36 6.10 25.65
C PRO A 187 -19.89 6.52 25.63
N ALA A 188 -19.10 6.15 26.64
CA ALA A 188 -17.69 6.50 26.73
C ALA A 188 -16.87 5.70 25.71
N LEU A 189 -17.13 4.40 25.59
CA LEU A 189 -16.47 3.53 24.60
C LEU A 189 -16.82 3.96 23.17
N LEU A 190 -18.09 4.26 22.89
CA LEU A 190 -18.52 4.73 21.56
C LEU A 190 -17.88 6.07 21.17
N ASN A 191 -17.73 7.00 22.12
CA ASN A 191 -17.04 8.27 21.85
C ASN A 191 -15.54 8.08 21.63
N GLN A 192 -14.91 7.18 22.37
CA GLN A 192 -13.51 6.85 22.21
C GLN A 192 -13.25 6.12 20.87
N GLU A 193 -14.15 5.25 20.43
CA GLU A 193 -14.10 4.63 19.09
C GLU A 193 -14.13 5.69 17.98
N LYS A 194 -15.09 6.63 18.05
CA LYS A 194 -15.19 7.74 17.09
C LYS A 194 -13.90 8.55 17.02
N LEU A 195 -13.28 8.82 18.17
CA LEU A 195 -12.01 9.57 18.23
C LEU A 195 -10.86 8.80 17.58
N LEU A 196 -10.73 7.49 17.86
CA LEU A 196 -9.69 6.64 17.28
C LEU A 196 -9.86 6.48 15.77
N ILE A 197 -11.10 6.30 15.31
CA ILE A 197 -11.43 6.28 13.88
C ILE A 197 -11.00 7.60 13.23
N SER A 198 -11.35 8.75 13.82
CA SER A 198 -10.93 10.07 13.32
C SER A 198 -9.40 10.23 13.24
N LYS A 199 -8.67 9.78 14.27
CA LYS A 199 -7.20 9.76 14.26
C LYS A 199 -6.64 8.87 13.16
N LEU A 200 -7.23 7.69 12.97
CA LEU A 200 -6.84 6.74 11.93
C LEU A 200 -7.03 7.34 10.52
N TRP A 201 -8.14 8.03 10.28
CA TRP A 201 -8.39 8.73 9.01
C TRP A 201 -7.33 9.79 8.72
N LYS A 202 -6.91 10.57 9.72
CA LYS A 202 -5.83 11.55 9.54
C LYS A 202 -4.52 10.88 9.14
N VAL A 203 -4.12 9.82 9.85
CA VAL A 203 -2.88 9.08 9.52
C VAL A 203 -2.95 8.45 8.12
N LYS A 204 -4.12 7.93 7.72
CA LYS A 204 -4.34 7.40 6.37
C LYS A 204 -4.26 8.47 5.29
N ALA A 205 -4.86 9.64 5.51
CA ALA A 205 -4.78 10.76 4.56
C ALA A 205 -3.34 11.25 4.37
N GLU A 206 -2.54 11.28 5.44
CA GLU A 206 -1.11 11.59 5.36
C GLU A 206 -0.33 10.54 4.57
N GLU A 207 -0.61 9.25 4.81
CA GLU A 207 -0.02 8.12 4.09
C GLU A 207 -0.38 8.15 2.60
N GLU A 208 -1.65 8.39 2.28
CA GLU A 208 -2.15 8.50 0.91
C GLU A 208 -1.50 9.67 0.16
N SER A 209 -1.45 10.86 0.79
CA SER A 209 -0.77 12.03 0.22
C SER A 209 0.71 11.76 -0.07
N TYR A 210 1.39 11.08 0.86
CA TYR A 210 2.78 10.64 0.68
C TYR A 210 2.95 9.65 -0.48
N LEU A 211 2.06 8.67 -0.59
CA LEU A 211 2.08 7.69 -1.69
C LEU A 211 1.77 8.34 -3.03
N LYS A 212 0.78 9.23 -3.09
CA LYS A 212 0.39 10.00 -4.29
C LYS A 212 1.55 10.85 -4.83
N GLN A 213 2.27 11.54 -3.96
CA GLN A 213 3.45 12.32 -4.35
C GLN A 213 4.61 11.43 -4.84
N LYS A 214 4.73 10.20 -4.32
CA LYS A 214 5.77 9.25 -4.72
C LYS A 214 5.48 8.53 -6.03
N SER A 215 4.22 8.16 -6.26
CA SER A 215 3.78 7.39 -7.43
C SER A 215 3.72 8.22 -8.70
N ARG A 216 3.88 9.55 -8.63
CA ARG A 216 3.72 10.49 -9.77
C ARG A 216 2.35 10.36 -10.46
N ILE A 217 1.33 9.87 -9.74
CA ILE A 217 -0.01 9.69 -10.29
C ILE A 217 -0.70 11.05 -10.35
N ASN A 218 -0.68 11.68 -11.52
CA ASN A 218 -1.51 12.85 -11.85
C ASN A 218 -2.95 12.46 -12.24
N TRP A 219 -3.22 11.16 -12.46
CA TRP A 219 -4.46 10.66 -13.08
C TRP A 219 -5.56 10.20 -12.09
N LEU A 220 -5.29 10.17 -10.78
CA LEU A 220 -6.33 9.94 -9.76
C LEU A 220 -7.11 11.24 -9.51
N LYS A 221 -7.91 11.64 -10.50
CA LYS A 221 -9.02 12.60 -10.37
C LYS A 221 -10.38 11.91 -10.20
N LEU A 222 -10.42 10.58 -10.26
CA LEU A 222 -11.63 9.79 -10.02
C LEU A 222 -11.29 8.81 -8.91
N GLY A 223 -11.85 9.06 -7.73
CA GLY A 223 -11.79 8.11 -6.62
C GLY A 223 -12.84 7.02 -6.85
N ASP A 224 -12.46 5.76 -6.63
CA ASP A 224 -13.41 4.71 -6.35
C ASP A 224 -13.92 4.92 -4.92
N SER A 225 -15.01 5.67 -4.80
CA SER A 225 -15.91 5.58 -3.65
C SER A 225 -16.93 4.48 -3.95
N ASN A 226 -16.58 3.25 -3.58
CA ASN A 226 -17.51 2.14 -3.35
C ASN A 226 -17.10 1.42 -2.07
#